data_AF-A0AAP3E8W4-F1
#
_entry.id   AF-A0AAP3E8W4-F1
#
_cell.length_a   1.000
_cell.length_b   1.000
_cell.length_c   1.000
_cell.angle_alpha   90.00
_cell.angle_beta   90.00
_cell.angle_gamma   90.00
#
_symmetry.space_group_name_H-M   'P 1'
#
loop_
_entity.id
_entity.type
_entity.pdbx_description
1 polymer ?
#
loop_
_entity_poly.entity_id
_entity_poly.type
_entity_poly.pdbx_seq_one_letter_code
_entity_poly.pdbx_strand_id
1 'polypeptide(L)'
;MEYNRDNNFSWKNIQQELEEQREQELETLRDQLQQVQQQIKERKKISERTVQDLKDSIYDQSQRLEKAENNPEPDETRVRDRLERLYRDIRNEYSSRWSDIQDLKREKRELEKEIKLQERDTA
;
A
#
# COMPACT_ATOMS: atom_id res chain seq x y z
N MET A 1 34.21 52.39 -8.06
CA MET A 1 32.95 51.71 -7.69
C MET A 1 33.03 50.26 -8.17
N GLU A 2 33.67 49.40 -7.39
CA GLU A 2 33.68 47.95 -7.58
C GLU A 2 32.93 47.35 -6.38
N TYR A 3 31.60 47.31 -6.47
CA TYR A 3 30.74 46.69 -5.45
C TYR A 3 29.65 45.78 -6.07
N ASN A 4 29.71 45.52 -7.37
CA ASN A 4 28.65 44.80 -8.11
C ASN A 4 29.04 43.40 -8.61
N ARG A 5 30.31 42.99 -8.54
CA ARG A 5 30.73 41.64 -9.00
C ARG A 5 30.61 40.59 -7.89
N ASP A 6 30.99 40.92 -6.66
CA ASP A 6 30.97 39.96 -5.54
C ASP A 6 29.55 39.60 -5.09
N ASN A 7 28.63 40.57 -5.09
CA ASN A 7 27.20 40.31 -4.81
C ASN A 7 26.54 39.43 -5.89
N ASN A 8 26.87 39.65 -7.17
CA ASN A 8 26.26 38.89 -8.27
C ASN A 8 26.73 37.42 -8.30
N PHE A 9 27.97 37.16 -7.85
CA PHE A 9 28.49 35.80 -7.68
C PHE A 9 27.85 35.10 -6.47
N SER A 10 27.67 35.81 -5.36
CA SER A 10 27.00 35.27 -4.16
C SER A 10 25.53 34.91 -4.42
N TRP A 11 24.77 35.77 -5.11
CA TRP A 11 23.36 35.49 -5.43
C TRP A 11 23.19 34.33 -6.40
N LYS A 12 24.08 34.23 -7.40
CA LYS A 12 24.04 33.12 -8.36
C LYS A 12 24.34 31.78 -7.70
N ASN A 13 25.29 31.73 -6.77
CA ASN A 13 25.60 30.50 -6.02
C ASN A 13 24.45 30.10 -5.10
N ILE A 14 23.83 31.07 -4.40
CA ILE A 14 22.64 30.81 -3.57
C ILE A 14 21.49 30.26 -4.43
N GLN A 15 21.26 30.82 -5.61
CA GLN A 15 20.22 30.34 -6.51
C GLN A 15 20.50 28.91 -6.99
N GLN A 16 21.74 28.60 -7.33
CA GLN A 16 22.15 27.25 -7.74
C GLN A 16 21.97 26.23 -6.61
N GLU A 17 22.40 26.57 -5.38
CA GLU A 17 22.20 25.69 -4.20
C GLU A 17 20.72 25.43 -3.92
N LEU A 18 19.86 26.45 -4.08
CA LEU A 18 18.41 26.29 -3.91
C LEU A 18 17.78 25.43 -5.01
N GLU A 19 18.25 25.54 -6.25
CA GLU A 19 17.82 24.67 -7.35
C GLU A 19 18.24 23.21 -7.11
N GLU A 20 19.49 22.98 -6.70
CA GLU A 20 20.00 21.64 -6.36
C GLU A 20 19.25 21.00 -5.18
N GLN A 21 18.97 21.77 -4.12
CA GLN A 21 18.18 21.28 -2.98
C GLN A 21 16.76 20.89 -3.39
N ARG A 22 16.11 21.71 -4.23
CA ARG A 22 14.75 21.42 -4.73
C ARG A 22 14.73 20.18 -5.61
N GLU A 23 15.76 19.98 -6.44
CA GLU A 23 15.86 18.80 -7.29
C GLU A 23 16.01 17.51 -6.45
N GLN A 24 16.81 17.56 -5.38
CA GLN A 24 16.95 16.46 -4.41
C GLN A 24 15.64 16.17 -3.66
N GLU A 25 14.91 17.20 -3.26
CA GLU A 25 13.59 17.04 -2.62
C GLU A 25 12.58 16.37 -3.57
N LEU A 26 12.54 16.82 -4.84
CA LEU A 26 11.70 16.23 -5.88
C LEU A 26 12.05 14.76 -6.13
N GLU A 27 13.33 14.43 -6.20
CA GLU A 27 13.79 13.04 -6.35
C GLU A 27 13.33 12.18 -5.16
N THR A 28 13.49 12.69 -3.94
CA THR A 28 13.05 12.00 -2.72
C THR A 28 11.54 11.74 -2.73
N LEU A 29 10.73 12.73 -3.11
CA LEU A 29 9.27 12.57 -3.20
C LEU A 29 8.86 11.56 -4.28
N ARG A 30 9.56 11.54 -5.42
CA ARG A 30 9.33 10.57 -6.51
C ARG A 30 9.67 9.15 -6.07
N ASP A 31 10.77 8.98 -5.33
CA ASP A 31 11.16 7.69 -4.76
C ASP A 31 10.12 7.18 -3.75
N GLN A 32 9.66 8.06 -2.85
CA GLN A 32 8.59 7.73 -1.91
C GLN A 32 7.31 7.32 -2.65
N LEU A 33 6.92 8.06 -3.69
CA LEU A 33 5.76 7.73 -4.51
C LEU A 33 5.90 6.35 -5.16
N GLN A 34 7.08 6.02 -5.69
CA GLN A 34 7.36 4.72 -6.27
C GLN A 34 7.27 3.60 -5.22
N GLN A 35 7.79 3.83 -4.02
CA GLN A 35 7.71 2.88 -2.91
C GLN A 35 6.25 2.60 -2.51
N VAL A 36 5.42 3.62 -2.34
CA VAL A 36 3.98 3.47 -2.03
C VAL A 36 3.27 2.69 -3.13
N GLN A 37 3.55 2.99 -4.40
CA GLN A 37 2.98 2.24 -5.52
C GLN A 37 3.38 0.76 -5.51
N GLN A 38 4.62 0.46 -5.13
CA GLN A 38 5.11 -0.91 -5.00
C GLN A 38 4.43 -1.62 -3.82
N GLN A 39 4.30 -0.97 -2.67
CA GLN A 39 3.59 -1.51 -1.52
C GLN A 39 2.14 -1.86 -1.87
N ILE A 40 1.42 -1.00 -2.61
CA ILE A 40 0.05 -1.30 -3.07
C ILE A 40 0.00 -2.61 -3.89
N LYS A 41 0.96 -2.83 -4.79
CA LYS A 41 1.03 -4.04 -5.62
C LYS A 41 1.32 -5.28 -4.77
N GLU A 42 2.27 -5.18 -3.85
CA GLU A 42 2.69 -6.28 -2.98
C GLU A 42 1.57 -6.67 -2.02
N ARG A 43 0.94 -5.70 -1.34
CA ARG A 43 -0.21 -5.91 -0.45
C ARG A 43 -1.36 -6.58 -1.18
N LYS A 44 -1.64 -6.15 -2.42
CA LYS A 44 -2.65 -6.80 -3.27
C LYS A 44 -2.32 -8.28 -3.50
N LYS A 45 -1.08 -8.60 -3.87
CA LYS A 45 -0.64 -9.98 -4.13
C LYS A 45 -0.71 -10.86 -2.87
N ILE A 46 -0.25 -10.32 -1.73
CA ILE A 46 -0.28 -11.04 -0.44
C ILE A 46 -1.72 -11.37 -0.08
N SER A 47 -2.62 -10.39 -0.10
CA SER A 47 -4.01 -10.61 0.26
C SER A 47 -4.75 -11.54 -0.72
N GLU A 48 -4.46 -11.45 -2.02
CA GLU A 48 -5.00 -12.41 -3.00
C GLU A 48 -4.60 -13.85 -2.68
N ARG A 49 -3.35 -14.07 -2.26
CA ARG A 49 -2.88 -15.37 -1.81
C ARG A 49 -3.56 -15.82 -0.52
N THR A 50 -3.62 -14.95 0.50
CA THR A 50 -4.29 -15.26 1.78
C THR A 50 -5.76 -15.63 1.57
N VAL A 51 -6.48 -14.87 0.74
CA VAL A 51 -7.88 -15.17 0.39
C VAL A 51 -7.99 -16.52 -0.31
N GLN A 52 -7.06 -16.86 -1.21
CA GLN A 52 -7.07 -18.15 -1.90
C GLN A 52 -6.84 -19.31 -0.91
N ASP A 53 -5.83 -19.21 -0.04
CA ASP A 53 -5.53 -20.24 0.96
C ASP A 53 -6.73 -20.47 1.91
N LEU A 54 -7.44 -19.39 2.28
CA LEU A 54 -8.67 -19.47 3.07
C LEU A 54 -9.82 -20.13 2.30
N LYS A 55 -9.99 -19.83 1.00
CA LYS A 55 -11.01 -20.47 0.15
C LYS A 55 -10.77 -21.96 0.00
N ASP A 56 -9.52 -22.36 -0.22
CA ASP A 56 -9.15 -23.77 -0.33
C ASP A 56 -9.45 -24.50 0.98
N SER A 57 -9.12 -23.87 2.12
CA SER A 57 -9.48 -24.40 3.44
C SER A 57 -11.00 -24.53 3.64
N ILE A 58 -11.79 -23.56 3.20
CA ILE A 58 -13.26 -23.63 3.26
C ILE A 58 -13.79 -24.77 2.40
N TYR A 59 -13.23 -24.94 1.19
CA TYR A 59 -13.61 -26.03 0.30
C TYR A 59 -13.38 -27.38 0.96
N ASP A 60 -12.18 -27.60 1.51
CA ASP A 60 -11.84 -28.85 2.20
C ASP A 60 -12.76 -29.14 3.40
N GLN A 61 -13.04 -28.12 4.23
CA GLN A 61 -13.94 -28.29 5.38
C GLN A 61 -15.39 -28.51 4.94
N SER A 62 -15.84 -27.86 3.87
CA SER A 62 -17.18 -28.07 3.31
C SER A 62 -17.35 -29.50 2.80
N GLN A 63 -16.33 -30.04 2.13
CA GLN A 63 -16.31 -31.43 1.66
C GLN A 63 -16.31 -32.44 2.84
N ARG A 64 -15.67 -32.09 3.95
CA ARG A 64 -15.74 -32.91 5.18
C ARG A 64 -17.13 -32.86 5.82
N LEU A 65 -17.77 -31.68 5.82
CA LEU A 65 -19.12 -31.53 6.35
C LEU A 65 -20.13 -32.34 5.55
N GLU A 66 -20.08 -32.26 4.21
CA GLU A 66 -20.94 -33.03 3.31
C GLU A 66 -20.81 -34.54 3.54
N LYS A 67 -19.61 -35.04 3.81
CA LYS A 67 -19.38 -36.44 4.16
C LYS A 67 -19.95 -36.82 5.53
N ALA A 68 -19.85 -35.92 6.52
CA ALA A 68 -20.39 -36.13 7.87
C ALA A 68 -21.92 -36.11 7.89
N GLU A 69 -22.57 -35.29 7.05
CA GLU A 69 -24.04 -35.26 6.93
C GLU A 69 -24.60 -36.58 6.37
N ASN A 70 -23.82 -37.30 5.56
CA ASN A 70 -24.17 -38.62 5.02
C ASN A 70 -23.85 -39.79 5.97
N ASN A 71 -23.04 -39.56 7.01
CA ASN A 71 -22.71 -40.56 8.04
C ASN A 71 -22.33 -39.82 9.34
N PRO A 72 -23.26 -39.66 10.30
CA PRO A 72 -23.11 -38.74 11.42
C PRO A 72 -21.98 -39.19 12.36
N GLU A 73 -20.78 -38.68 12.08
CA GLU A 73 -19.63 -38.75 12.98
C GLU A 73 -19.72 -37.63 14.04
N PRO A 74 -19.14 -37.83 15.24
CA PRO A 74 -19.14 -36.85 16.32
C PRO A 74 -18.37 -35.54 16.05
N ASP A 75 -17.83 -35.32 14.84
CA ASP A 75 -16.95 -34.20 14.49
C ASP A 75 -17.69 -33.08 13.69
N GLU A 76 -18.98 -33.22 13.39
CA GLU A 76 -19.76 -32.26 12.58
C GLU A 76 -19.76 -30.84 13.17
N THR A 77 -19.99 -30.70 14.48
CA THR A 77 -19.97 -29.40 15.17
C THR A 77 -18.61 -28.73 15.04
N ARG A 78 -17.51 -29.48 15.15
CA ARG A 78 -16.16 -28.94 15.01
C ARG A 78 -15.85 -28.46 13.60
N VAL A 79 -16.34 -29.18 12.58
CA VAL A 79 -16.21 -28.76 11.18
C VAL A 79 -17.01 -27.49 10.91
N ARG A 80 -18.24 -27.38 11.43
CA ARG A 80 -19.05 -26.16 11.33
C ARG A 80 -18.41 -24.97 12.04
N ASP A 81 -17.91 -25.15 13.26
CA ASP A 81 -17.18 -24.11 14.00
C ASP A 81 -15.94 -23.64 13.24
N ARG A 82 -15.22 -24.59 12.60
CA ARG A 82 -14.04 -24.27 11.80
C ARG A 82 -14.42 -23.48 10.55
N LEU A 83 -15.50 -23.87 9.85
CA LEU A 83 -16.03 -23.13 8.70
C LEU A 83 -16.43 -21.70 9.08
N GLU A 84 -17.14 -21.52 10.21
CA GLU A 84 -17.54 -20.19 10.66
C GLU A 84 -16.31 -19.28 10.89
N ARG A 85 -15.25 -19.82 11.52
CA ARG A 85 -13.99 -19.09 11.70
C ARG A 85 -13.35 -18.72 10.36
N LEU A 86 -13.26 -19.66 9.42
CA LEU A 86 -12.67 -19.39 8.10
C LEU A 86 -13.44 -18.31 7.32
N TYR A 87 -14.78 -18.33 7.35
CA TYR A 87 -15.58 -17.28 6.74
C TYR A 87 -15.36 -15.91 7.42
N ARG A 88 -15.24 -15.90 8.75
CA ARG A 88 -14.92 -14.68 9.51
C ARG A 88 -13.53 -14.16 9.12
N ASP A 89 -12.54 -15.04 8.99
CA ASP A 89 -11.18 -14.71 8.61
C ASP A 89 -11.12 -14.10 7.20
N ILE A 90 -11.85 -14.67 6.23
CA ILE A 90 -11.99 -14.07 4.88
C ILE A 90 -12.57 -12.67 4.95
N ARG A 91 -13.64 -12.49 5.74
CA ARG A 91 -14.29 -11.17 5.88
C ARG A 91 -13.35 -10.14 6.51
N ASN A 92 -12.58 -10.56 7.51
CA ASN A 92 -11.60 -9.71 8.17
C ASN A 92 -10.46 -9.36 7.21
N GLU A 93 -9.96 -10.31 6.42
CA GLU A 93 -8.92 -10.08 5.43
C GLU A 93 -9.36 -9.05 4.37
N TYR A 94 -10.58 -9.18 3.83
CA TYR A 94 -11.11 -8.19 2.89
C TYR A 94 -11.25 -6.79 3.51
N SER A 95 -11.73 -6.72 4.76
CA SER A 95 -11.93 -5.44 5.46
C SER A 95 -10.59 -4.77 5.78
N SER A 96 -9.63 -5.55 6.27
CA SER A 96 -8.27 -5.10 6.57
C SER A 96 -7.56 -4.60 5.32
N ARG A 97 -7.57 -5.40 4.24
CA ARG A 97 -7.02 -4.98 2.94
C ARG A 97 -7.65 -3.71 2.43
N TRP A 98 -8.98 -3.58 2.55
CA TRP A 98 -9.65 -2.40 2.05
C TRP A 98 -9.12 -1.14 2.77
N SER A 99 -9.01 -1.17 4.10
CA SER A 99 -8.47 -0.07 4.89
C SER A 99 -7.02 0.25 4.49
N ASP A 100 -6.14 -0.75 4.48
CA ASP A 100 -4.72 -0.61 4.13
C ASP A 100 -4.53 0.02 2.74
N ILE A 101 -5.31 -0.44 1.75
CA ILE A 101 -5.26 0.11 0.39
C ILE A 101 -5.81 1.54 0.32
N GLN A 102 -6.80 1.92 1.15
CA GLN A 102 -7.27 3.31 1.19
C GLN A 102 -6.22 4.25 1.76
N ASP A 103 -5.49 3.80 2.78
CA ASP A 103 -4.44 4.60 3.42
C ASP A 103 -3.26 4.81 2.47
N LEU A 104 -2.78 3.75 1.80
CA LEU A 104 -1.74 3.87 0.78
C LEU A 104 -2.19 4.74 -0.41
N LYS A 105 -3.46 4.67 -0.82
CA LYS A 105 -4.01 5.55 -1.87
C LYS A 105 -4.13 7.00 -1.43
N ARG A 106 -4.26 7.26 -0.13
CA ARG A 106 -4.27 8.62 0.41
C ARG A 106 -2.87 9.19 0.37
N GLU A 107 -1.90 8.46 0.91
CA GLU A 107 -0.48 8.81 0.88
C GLU A 107 0.00 9.07 -0.55
N LYS A 108 -0.33 8.16 -1.49
CA LYS A 108 -0.04 8.33 -2.91
C LYS A 108 -0.57 9.67 -3.45
N ARG A 109 -1.81 10.05 -3.12
CA ARG A 109 -2.42 11.31 -3.58
C ARG A 109 -1.79 12.54 -2.93
N GLU A 110 -1.30 12.43 -1.72
CA GLU A 110 -0.59 13.51 -1.02
C GLU A 110 0.77 13.75 -1.67
N LEU A 111 1.56 12.69 -1.89
CA LEU A 111 2.83 12.75 -2.63
C LEU A 111 2.65 13.30 -4.06
N GLU A 112 1.64 12.82 -4.80
CA GLU A 112 1.34 13.35 -6.14
C GLU A 112 0.97 14.84 -6.15
N LYS A 113 0.34 15.34 -5.09
CA LYS A 113 0.04 16.77 -4.96
C LYS A 113 1.29 17.56 -4.65
N GLU A 114 2.13 17.07 -3.75
CA GLU A 114 3.36 17.73 -3.32
C GLU A 114 4.35 17.87 -4.47
N ILE A 115 4.57 16.78 -5.23
CA ILE A 115 5.39 16.80 -6.45
C ILE A 115 4.86 17.85 -7.44
N LYS A 116 3.54 17.88 -7.68
CA LYS A 116 2.94 18.86 -8.60
C LYS A 116 3.07 20.31 -8.14
N LEU A 117 3.08 20.55 -6.83
CA LEU A 117 3.29 21.89 -6.28
C LEU A 117 4.75 22.31 -6.48
N GLN A 118 5.70 21.44 -6.13
CA GLN A 118 7.12 21.72 -6.35
C GLN A 118 7.45 21.91 -7.84
N GLU A 119 6.91 21.09 -8.74
CA GLU A 119 7.10 21.24 -10.19
C GLU A 119 6.52 22.55 -10.75
N ARG A 120 5.43 23.05 -10.17
CA ARG A 120 4.83 24.35 -10.56
C ARG A 120 5.64 25.53 -10.05
N ASP A 121 6.22 25.42 -8.86
CA ASP A 121 7.07 26.46 -8.29
C ASP A 121 8.44 26.56 -9.01
N THR A 122 8.76 25.59 -9.87
CA THR A 122 9.96 25.54 -10.71
C THR A 122 9.74 25.91 -12.19
N ALA A 123 8.49 26.09 -12.64
CA ALA A 123 8.13 26.41 -14.03
C ALA A 123 7.81 27.90 -14.23
#